data_AF-A0A843UYA9-F1
#
_entry.id   AF-A0A843UYA9-F1
#
_cell.length_a   1.000
_cell.length_b   1.000
_cell.length_c   1.000
_cell.angle_alpha   90.00
_cell.angle_beta   90.00
_cell.angle_gamma   90.00
#
_symmetry.space_group_name_H-M   'P 1'
#
loop_
_entity.id
_entity.type
_entity.pdbx_description
1 polymer ?
#
loop_
_entity_poly.entity_id
_entity_poly.type
_entity_poly.pdbx_seq_one_letter_code
_entity_poly.pdbx_strand_id
1 'polypeptide(L)'
;LQVGADILKKALSYPAKLIAKNAGVNGSVVIQKILSSDDIGYGYNAAKNCYEDLMDAGILDPSKVVRCCVEHAASVAKTFLTSDLVVVDTKEANPIPMRKQMPTSGPMPSFGPTPTFSPFPSPKLRPKSAPLPPLGSKHTPVHGRRAYHLKPDSRGRVRLKADAQAYHENH
;
A
#
# COMPACT_ATOMS: atom_id res chain seq x y z
N LEU A 1 1.54 -16.01 33.00
CA LEU A 1 2.53 -15.77 31.91
C LEU A 1 2.25 -16.61 30.66
N GLN A 2 1.90 -17.90 30.77
CA GLN A 2 1.57 -18.77 29.63
C GLN A 2 0.55 -18.17 28.65
N VAL A 3 -0.58 -17.65 29.16
CA VAL A 3 -1.63 -17.05 28.31
C VAL A 3 -1.09 -15.90 27.43
N GLY A 4 -0.21 -15.04 27.97
CA GLY A 4 0.38 -13.94 27.21
C GLY A 4 1.34 -14.42 26.11
N ALA A 5 2.16 -15.41 26.42
CA ALA A 5 3.05 -16.04 25.44
C ALA A 5 2.25 -16.73 24.32
N ASP A 6 1.14 -17.39 24.66
CA ASP A 6 0.26 -18.04 23.68
C ASP A 6 -0.41 -17.03 22.74
N ILE A 7 -0.81 -15.87 23.26
CA ILE A 7 -1.36 -14.78 22.44
C ILE A 7 -0.30 -14.26 21.46
N LEU A 8 0.93 -14.05 21.92
CA LEU A 8 2.03 -13.63 21.05
C LEU A 8 2.35 -14.67 19.99
N LYS A 9 2.43 -15.96 20.35
CA LYS A 9 2.66 -17.05 19.40
C LYS A 9 1.60 -17.07 18.31
N LYS A 10 0.33 -16.86 18.68
CA LYS A 10 -0.78 -16.74 17.70
C LYS A 10 -0.67 -15.48 16.85
N ALA A 11 -0.30 -14.33 17.45
CA ALA A 11 -0.18 -13.06 16.73
C ALA A 11 0.92 -13.10 15.66
N LEU A 12 2.06 -13.75 15.94
CA LEU A 12 3.16 -13.91 14.98
C LEU A 12 2.80 -14.76 13.75
N SER A 13 1.72 -15.54 13.81
CA SER A 13 1.19 -16.23 12.63
C SER A 13 0.60 -15.27 11.59
N TYR A 14 0.11 -14.09 12.02
CA TYR A 14 -0.58 -13.16 11.13
C TYR A 14 0.34 -12.52 10.07
N PRO A 15 1.56 -12.03 10.38
CA PRO A 15 2.53 -11.60 9.37
C PRO A 15 2.78 -12.63 8.27
N ALA A 16 2.95 -13.91 8.65
CA ALA A 16 3.13 -14.99 7.67
C ALA A 16 1.88 -15.19 6.78
N LYS A 17 0.67 -15.04 7.33
CA LYS A 17 -0.58 -15.04 6.52
C LYS A 17 -0.58 -13.92 5.50
N LEU A 18 -0.12 -12.73 5.89
CA LEU A 18 -0.09 -11.58 4.99
C LEU A 18 0.89 -11.78 3.85
N ILE A 19 2.08 -12.32 4.13
CA ILE A 19 3.07 -12.66 3.09
C ILE A 19 2.48 -13.66 2.10
N ALA A 20 1.88 -14.74 2.60
CA ALA A 20 1.22 -15.76 1.78
C ALA A 20 0.04 -15.18 0.95
N LYS A 21 -0.79 -14.34 1.57
CA LYS A 21 -1.90 -13.67 0.90
C LYS A 21 -1.42 -12.72 -0.20
N ASN A 22 -0.33 -11.98 0.03
CA ASN A 22 0.27 -11.10 -0.97
C ASN A 22 0.88 -11.89 -2.13
N ALA A 23 1.32 -13.13 -1.90
CA ALA A 23 1.75 -14.07 -2.94
C ALA A 23 0.58 -14.75 -3.70
N GLY A 24 -0.67 -14.49 -3.29
CA GLY A 24 -1.87 -15.07 -3.93
C GLY A 24 -2.23 -16.47 -3.44
N VAL A 25 -1.59 -16.97 -2.38
CA VAL A 25 -1.89 -18.28 -1.80
C VAL A 25 -2.67 -18.18 -0.49
N ASN A 26 -3.32 -19.27 -0.09
CA ASN A 26 -4.09 -19.31 1.17
C ASN A 26 -3.15 -19.39 2.38
N GLY A 27 -3.01 -18.27 3.09
CA GLY A 27 -2.12 -18.16 4.25
C GLY A 27 -2.40 -19.12 5.41
N SER A 28 -3.63 -19.61 5.58
CA SER A 28 -3.93 -20.61 6.62
C SER A 28 -3.29 -21.96 6.32
N VAL A 29 -3.31 -22.38 5.05
CA VAL A 29 -2.67 -23.64 4.59
C VAL A 29 -1.16 -23.55 4.72
N VAL A 30 -0.59 -22.40 4.35
CA VAL A 30 0.86 -22.16 4.46
C VAL A 30 1.33 -22.30 5.90
N ILE A 31 0.64 -21.67 6.85
CA ILE A 31 1.03 -21.71 8.26
C ILE A 31 0.88 -23.10 8.86
N GLN A 32 -0.19 -23.80 8.54
CA GLN A 32 -0.36 -25.18 9.01
C GLN A 32 0.80 -26.06 8.55
N LYS A 33 1.27 -25.88 7.31
CA LYS A 33 2.38 -26.64 6.76
C LYS A 33 3.74 -26.25 7.36
N ILE A 34 3.96 -24.96 7.66
CA ILE A 34 5.18 -24.52 8.36
C ILE A 34 5.20 -25.06 9.80
N LEU A 35 4.07 -24.96 10.52
CA LEU A 35 3.95 -25.42 11.91
C LEU A 35 3.97 -26.94 12.07
N SER A 36 3.80 -27.71 10.99
CA SER A 36 3.89 -29.17 11.03
C SER A 36 5.32 -29.70 10.92
N SER A 37 6.31 -28.84 10.61
CA SER A 37 7.72 -29.19 10.65
C SER A 37 8.33 -28.68 11.96
N ASP A 38 9.25 -29.45 12.53
CA ASP A 38 10.04 -29.07 13.71
C ASP A 38 11.33 -28.31 13.34
N ASP A 39 11.61 -28.15 12.04
CA ASP A 39 12.83 -27.54 11.54
C ASP A 39 12.75 -26.01 11.62
N ILE A 40 13.71 -25.38 12.29
CA ILE A 40 13.73 -23.93 12.53
C ILE A 40 13.90 -23.14 11.22
N GLY A 41 14.64 -23.68 10.26
CA GLY A 41 14.88 -23.05 8.95
C GLY A 41 13.72 -23.23 7.96
N TYR A 42 12.80 -24.17 8.21
CA TYR A 42 11.75 -24.50 7.27
C TYR A 42 10.70 -23.39 7.19
N GLY A 43 10.48 -22.87 5.97
CA GLY A 43 9.53 -21.81 5.75
C GLY A 43 9.01 -21.74 4.33
N TYR A 44 8.20 -20.72 4.07
CA TYR A 44 7.56 -20.52 2.77
C TYR A 44 8.23 -19.37 2.02
N ASN A 45 8.82 -19.67 0.87
CA ASN A 45 9.37 -18.68 -0.03
C ASN A 45 8.26 -18.14 -0.96
N ALA A 46 7.82 -16.92 -0.66
CA ALA A 46 6.77 -16.23 -1.42
C ALA A 46 7.19 -15.83 -2.85
N ALA A 47 8.49 -15.69 -3.14
CA ALA A 47 8.96 -15.32 -4.48
C ALA A 47 8.87 -16.52 -5.45
N LYS A 48 9.13 -17.73 -4.96
CA LYS A 48 9.11 -18.97 -5.76
C LYS A 48 7.86 -19.83 -5.53
N ASN A 49 7.02 -19.49 -4.55
CA ASN A 49 5.88 -20.28 -4.12
C ASN A 49 6.22 -21.72 -3.66
N CYS A 50 7.40 -21.92 -3.07
CA CYS A 50 7.86 -23.22 -2.56
C CYS A 50 8.12 -23.19 -1.05
N TYR A 51 8.21 -24.39 -0.45
CA TYR A 51 8.66 -24.56 0.92
C TYR A 51 10.10 -25.07 0.90
N GLU A 52 11.00 -24.35 1.55
CA GLU A 52 12.44 -24.63 1.55
C GLU A 52 13.06 -24.13 2.85
N ASP A 53 14.32 -24.44 3.08
CA ASP A 53 15.09 -23.81 4.15
C ASP A 53 15.34 -22.34 3.79
N LEU A 54 14.79 -21.44 4.61
CA LEU A 54 14.92 -20.00 4.42
C LEU A 54 16.35 -19.52 4.70
N MET A 55 17.14 -20.26 5.49
CA MET A 55 18.54 -19.94 5.72
C MET A 55 19.35 -20.13 4.43
N ASP A 56 19.20 -21.29 3.78
CA ASP A 56 19.86 -21.60 2.52
C ASP A 56 19.36 -20.71 1.37
N ALA A 57 18.08 -20.34 1.39
CA ALA A 57 17.50 -19.41 0.42
C ALA A 57 17.95 -17.94 0.62
N GLY A 58 18.64 -17.62 1.72
CA GLY A 58 19.10 -16.27 2.05
C GLY A 58 17.97 -15.32 2.48
N ILE A 59 16.84 -15.86 2.94
CA ILE A 59 15.65 -15.10 3.36
C ILE A 59 15.66 -15.05 4.90
N LEU A 60 16.52 -14.17 5.44
CA LEU A 60 16.72 -13.99 6.87
C LEU A 60 16.53 -12.53 7.27
N ASP A 61 15.77 -12.29 8.34
CA ASP A 61 15.66 -10.97 8.93
C ASP A 61 16.86 -10.68 9.86
N PRO A 62 17.52 -9.51 9.74
CA PRO A 62 18.61 -9.16 10.64
C PRO A 62 18.14 -9.16 12.10
N SER A 63 18.88 -9.85 12.99
CA SER A 63 18.44 -10.05 14.38
C SER A 63 18.18 -8.75 15.14
N LYS A 64 18.93 -7.69 14.83
CA LYS A 64 18.74 -6.35 15.42
C LYS A 64 17.40 -5.73 15.02
N VAL A 65 16.94 -5.96 13.79
CA VAL A 65 15.66 -5.44 13.30
C VAL A 65 14.53 -6.13 14.05
N VAL A 66 14.54 -7.47 14.11
CA VAL A 66 13.49 -8.24 14.81
C VAL A 66 13.40 -7.84 16.28
N ARG A 67 14.55 -7.73 16.97
CA ARG A 67 14.60 -7.32 18.38
C ARG A 67 14.04 -5.91 18.58
N CYS A 68 14.51 -4.93 17.82
CA CYS A 68 14.07 -3.53 17.92
C CYS A 68 12.56 -3.40 17.63
N CYS A 69 12.05 -4.13 16.62
CA CYS A 69 10.63 -4.14 16.27
C CYS A 69 9.77 -4.65 17.43
N VAL A 70 10.17 -5.73 18.09
CA VAL A 70 9.41 -6.30 19.22
C VAL A 70 9.47 -5.39 20.45
N GLU A 71 10.64 -4.83 20.77
CA GLU A 71 10.80 -3.89 21.88
C GLU A 71 9.93 -2.63 21.69
N HIS A 72 9.92 -2.06 20.48
CA HIS A 72 9.10 -0.89 20.16
C HIS A 72 7.59 -1.23 20.21
N ALA A 73 7.19 -2.37 19.63
CA ALA A 73 5.80 -2.83 19.68
C ALA A 73 5.32 -3.05 21.12
N ALA A 74 6.16 -3.65 21.97
CA ALA A 74 5.87 -3.84 23.40
C ALA A 74 5.74 -2.51 24.15
N SER A 75 6.59 -1.52 23.86
CA SER A 75 6.51 -0.18 24.47
C SER A 75 5.20 0.51 24.14
N VAL A 76 4.78 0.46 22.87
CA VAL A 76 3.51 1.06 22.41
C VAL A 76 2.32 0.32 23.04
N ALA A 77 2.32 -1.02 22.98
CA ALA A 77 1.26 -1.84 23.59
C ALA A 77 1.13 -1.61 25.09
N LYS A 78 2.24 -1.43 25.82
CA LYS A 78 2.24 -1.10 27.24
C LYS A 78 1.48 0.19 27.52
N THR A 79 1.78 1.26 26.77
CA THR A 79 1.09 2.55 26.94
C THR A 79 -0.41 2.42 26.69
N PHE A 80 -0.81 1.67 25.65
CA PHE A 80 -2.23 1.43 25.37
C PHE A 80 -2.92 0.62 26.47
N LEU A 81 -2.29 -0.44 26.98
CA LEU A 81 -2.86 -1.30 28.01
C LEU A 81 -3.02 -0.62 29.37
N THR A 82 -2.19 0.40 29.67
CA THR A 82 -2.28 1.18 30.91
C THR A 82 -3.10 2.46 30.75
N SER A 83 -3.63 2.74 29.55
CA SER A 83 -4.47 3.91 29.31
C SER A 83 -5.92 3.54 29.52
N ASP A 84 -6.50 3.96 30.64
CA ASP A 84 -7.90 3.66 30.96
C ASP A 84 -8.88 4.55 30.17
N LEU A 85 -8.47 5.78 29.82
CA LEU A 85 -9.33 6.79 29.22
C LEU A 85 -8.56 7.62 28.18
N VAL A 86 -9.23 7.91 27.06
CA VAL A 86 -8.73 8.84 26.04
C VAL A 86 -9.73 9.97 25.90
N VAL A 87 -9.32 11.19 26.25
CA VAL A 87 -10.12 12.40 26.06
C VAL A 87 -9.79 13.00 24.71
N VAL A 88 -10.78 13.09 23.82
CA VAL A 88 -10.65 13.72 22.52
C VAL A 88 -11.48 14.99 22.50
N ASP A 89 -10.81 16.13 22.35
CA ASP A 89 -11.49 17.42 22.19
C ASP A 89 -12.00 17.55 20.75
N THR A 90 -13.32 17.63 20.58
CA THR A 90 -13.94 17.69 19.26
C THR A 90 -14.13 19.16 18.90
N LYS A 91 -13.45 19.64 17.86
CA LYS A 91 -13.69 20.99 17.35
C LYS A 91 -15.13 21.09 16.87
N GLU A 92 -15.90 21.99 17.49
CA GLU A 92 -17.21 22.34 16.98
C GLU A 92 -17.09 22.78 15.51
N ALA A 93 -18.04 22.34 14.68
CA ALA A 93 -18.13 22.80 13.31
C ALA A 93 -18.41 24.30 13.35
N ASN A 94 -17.37 25.13 13.17
CA ASN A 94 -17.56 26.55 12.95
C ASN A 94 -18.58 26.70 11.81
N PRO A 95 -19.71 27.39 12.02
CA PRO A 95 -20.62 27.66 10.92
C PRO A 95 -19.80 28.34 9.84
N ILE A 96 -19.69 27.69 8.67
CA ILE A 96 -19.08 28.31 7.50
C ILE A 96 -19.82 29.64 7.35
N PRO A 97 -19.14 30.80 7.41
CA PRO A 97 -19.84 32.06 7.35
C PRO A 97 -20.62 32.10 6.04
N MET A 98 -21.94 31.97 6.12
CA MET A 98 -22.83 32.15 4.99
C MET A 98 -22.51 33.53 4.45
N ARG A 99 -21.95 33.60 3.23
CA ARG A 99 -21.76 34.88 2.54
C ARG A 99 -23.10 35.58 2.56
N LYS A 100 -23.16 36.80 3.13
CA LYS A 100 -24.34 37.66 3.07
C LYS A 100 -24.81 37.70 1.61
N GLN A 101 -26.06 37.30 1.38
CA GLN A 101 -26.68 37.48 0.08
C GLN A 101 -26.62 38.96 -0.26
N MET A 102 -26.07 39.26 -1.43
CA MET A 102 -26.05 40.62 -1.95
C MET A 102 -27.50 41.04 -2.21
N PRO A 103 -27.87 42.30 -1.92
CA PRO A 103 -29.21 42.77 -2.26
C PRO A 103 -29.41 42.67 -3.77
N THR A 104 -30.52 42.04 -4.19
CA THR A 104 -30.94 41.95 -5.59
C THR A 104 -31.35 43.34 -6.09
N SER A 105 -30.38 44.14 -6.53
CA SER A 105 -30.65 45.43 -7.15
C SER A 105 -31.01 45.25 -8.63
N GLY A 106 -32.31 45.28 -8.91
CA GLY A 106 -32.86 45.69 -10.20
C GLY A 106 -33.21 44.57 -11.21
N PRO A 107 -34.15 44.84 -12.15
CA PRO A 107 -34.48 43.89 -13.21
C PRO A 107 -33.27 43.68 -14.11
N MET A 108 -32.89 42.42 -14.33
CA MET A 108 -31.80 42.08 -15.24
C MET A 108 -32.18 42.41 -16.69
N PRO A 109 -31.26 42.93 -17.52
CA PRO A 109 -31.47 42.96 -18.95
C PRO A 109 -31.59 41.51 -19.48
N SER A 110 -32.57 41.30 -20.36
CA SER A 110 -32.84 40.01 -21.03
C SER A 110 -31.62 39.55 -21.82
N PHE A 111 -30.84 38.63 -21.27
CA PHE A 111 -29.89 37.84 -22.03
C PHE A 111 -30.66 36.73 -22.75
N GLY A 112 -30.38 36.57 -24.05
CA GLY A 112 -31.06 35.64 -24.96
C GLY A 112 -31.02 34.16 -24.55
N PRO A 113 -31.54 33.25 -25.39
CA PRO A 113 -31.78 31.86 -24.99
C PRO A 113 -30.50 31.21 -24.45
N THR A 114 -30.60 30.72 -23.21
CA THR A 114 -29.53 29.97 -22.53
C THR A 114 -29.09 28.79 -23.39
N PRO A 115 -27.78 28.56 -23.61
CA PRO A 115 -27.34 27.33 -24.25
C PRO A 115 -27.75 26.15 -23.37
N THR A 116 -28.57 25.26 -23.91
CA THR A 116 -28.96 24.00 -23.28
C THR A 116 -27.71 23.14 -23.10
N PHE A 117 -27.11 23.15 -21.92
CA PHE A 117 -26.09 22.18 -21.56
C PHE A 117 -26.75 20.82 -21.43
N SER A 118 -26.37 19.89 -22.31
CA SER A 118 -26.75 18.49 -22.18
C SER A 118 -26.20 17.91 -20.87
N PRO A 119 -26.95 17.03 -20.19
CA PRO A 119 -26.48 16.42 -18.95
C PRO A 119 -25.20 15.63 -19.21
N PHE A 120 -24.22 15.78 -18.33
CA PHE A 120 -22.99 14.98 -18.36
C PHE A 120 -23.35 13.49 -18.36
N PRO A 121 -22.75 12.66 -19.23
CA PRO A 121 -23.00 11.24 -19.22
C PRO A 121 -22.49 10.62 -17.93
N SER A 122 -23.34 9.84 -17.26
CA SER A 122 -22.99 9.09 -16.05
C SER A 122 -21.73 8.23 -16.28
N PRO A 123 -20.84 8.09 -15.27
CA PRO A 123 -19.66 7.24 -15.42
C PRO A 123 -20.10 5.79 -15.67
N LYS A 124 -19.73 5.22 -16.81
CA LYS A 124 -19.98 3.80 -17.09
C LYS A 124 -19.23 2.98 -16.05
N LEU A 125 -19.97 2.19 -15.25
CA LEU A 125 -19.40 1.15 -14.40
C LEU A 125 -18.47 0.28 -15.26
N ARG A 126 -17.22 0.12 -14.83
CA ARG A 126 -16.26 -0.76 -15.50
C ARG A 126 -16.85 -2.17 -15.60
N PRO A 127 -16.87 -2.82 -16.77
CA PRO A 127 -17.27 -4.21 -16.85
C PRO A 127 -16.31 -5.05 -16.00
N LYS A 128 -16.86 -6.07 -15.31
CA LYS A 128 -16.06 -7.06 -14.59
C LYS A 128 -15.01 -7.62 -15.55
N SER A 129 -13.76 -7.59 -15.12
CA SER A 129 -12.57 -8.04 -15.85
C SER A 129 -12.81 -9.35 -16.58
N ALA A 130 -12.50 -9.38 -17.88
CA ALA A 130 -12.43 -10.60 -18.66
C ALA A 130 -11.38 -11.58 -18.06
N PRO A 131 -11.51 -12.89 -18.31
CA PRO A 131 -10.53 -13.87 -17.83
C PRO A 131 -9.17 -13.61 -18.50
N LEU A 132 -8.10 -13.71 -17.71
CA LEU A 132 -6.72 -13.58 -18.21
C LEU A 132 -6.42 -14.71 -19.22
N PRO A 133 -5.70 -14.42 -20.32
CA PRO A 133 -5.26 -15.45 -21.25
C PRO A 133 -4.19 -16.37 -20.60
N PRO A 134 -4.10 -17.64 -21.01
CA PRO A 134 -3.11 -18.57 -20.47
C PRO A 134 -1.68 -18.16 -20.87
N LEU A 135 -0.75 -18.26 -19.92
CA LEU A 135 0.65 -17.86 -20.08
C LEU A 135 1.37 -18.83 -21.04
N GLY A 136 1.36 -18.51 -22.33
CA GLY A 136 2.22 -19.13 -23.34
C GLY A 136 3.54 -18.37 -23.44
N SER A 137 4.65 -19.10 -23.40
CA SER A 137 6.02 -18.58 -23.41
C SER A 137 6.35 -17.77 -24.68
N LYS A 138 6.46 -16.44 -24.57
CA LYS A 138 7.37 -15.60 -25.37
C LYS A 138 7.66 -14.30 -24.63
N HIS A 139 8.95 -14.05 -24.37
CA HIS A 139 9.62 -12.77 -24.17
C HIS A 139 8.71 -11.53 -23.96
N THR A 140 8.53 -11.10 -22.71
CA THR A 140 7.99 -9.76 -22.44
C THR A 140 9.13 -8.73 -22.53
N PRO A 141 8.94 -7.57 -23.18
CA PRO A 141 9.90 -6.49 -23.10
C PRO A 141 9.84 -5.92 -21.67
N VAL A 142 10.99 -5.90 -21.00
CA VAL A 142 11.18 -5.29 -19.68
C VAL A 142 10.74 -3.83 -19.78
N HIS A 143 9.70 -3.47 -19.02
CA HIS A 143 9.30 -2.07 -18.83
C HIS A 143 10.55 -1.25 -18.49
N GLY A 144 10.82 -0.25 -19.35
CA GLY A 144 12.03 0.56 -19.31
C GLY A 144 12.35 1.02 -17.90
N ARG A 145 13.49 0.55 -17.38
CA ARG A 145 14.12 1.15 -16.21
C ARG A 145 14.53 2.57 -16.62
N ARG A 146 13.75 3.58 -16.25
CA ARG A 146 14.22 4.96 -16.27
C ARG A 146 15.38 5.05 -15.29
N ALA A 147 16.60 5.10 -15.81
CA ALA A 147 17.78 5.39 -15.02
C ALA A 147 17.73 6.87 -14.62
N TYR A 148 17.51 7.15 -13.34
CA TYR A 148 17.61 8.52 -12.81
C TYR A 148 19.07 8.78 -12.43
N HIS A 149 19.74 9.68 -13.16
CA HIS A 149 21.08 10.12 -12.79
C HIS A 149 20.98 11.40 -11.96
N LEU A 150 21.42 11.33 -10.70
CA LEU A 150 21.41 12.46 -9.77
C LEU A 150 22.63 13.35 -10.09
N LYS A 151 22.44 14.48 -10.77
CA LYS A 151 23.48 15.50 -10.90
C LYS A 151 23.25 16.63 -9.87
N PRO A 152 24.27 17.01 -9.08
CA PRO A 152 24.15 18.17 -8.20
C PRO A 152 24.07 19.45 -9.04
N ASP A 153 23.12 20.33 -8.73
CA ASP A 153 23.09 21.68 -9.30
C ASP A 153 24.22 22.52 -8.68
N SER A 154 24.61 23.61 -9.35
CA SER A 154 25.61 24.62 -8.97
C SER A 154 25.45 25.23 -7.56
N ARG A 155 24.34 24.96 -6.88
CA ARG A 155 24.04 25.35 -5.49
C ARG A 155 23.92 24.17 -4.51
N GLY A 156 24.43 22.99 -4.87
CA GLY A 156 24.44 21.79 -4.03
C GLY A 156 23.07 21.13 -3.79
N ARG A 157 22.01 21.56 -4.48
CA ARG A 157 20.68 20.96 -4.39
C ARG A 157 20.49 19.86 -5.44
N VAL A 158 20.03 18.70 -5.00
CA VAL A 158 19.74 17.56 -5.87
C VAL A 158 18.26 17.61 -6.27
N ARG A 159 17.98 17.75 -7.56
CA ARG A 159 16.62 17.69 -8.13
C ARG A 159 16.56 16.60 -9.19
N LEU A 160 15.50 15.79 -9.15
CA LEU A 160 15.21 14.79 -10.18
C LEU A 160 14.82 15.53 -11.47
N LYS A 161 15.66 15.43 -12.50
CA LYS A 161 15.28 15.77 -13.87
C LYS A 161 15.09 14.47 -14.65
N ALA A 162 13.96 14.34 -15.32
CA ALA A 162 13.69 13.23 -16.22
C ALA A 162 14.08 13.70 -17.63
N ASP A 163 15.15 13.14 -18.19
CA ASP A 163 15.55 13.46 -19.55
C ASP A 163 14.63 12.69 -20.53
N ALA A 164 13.82 13.44 -21.28
CA ALA A 164 13.01 12.91 -22.37
C ALA A 164 13.87 12.82 -23.63
N GLN A 165 14.65 11.76 -23.77
CA GLN A 165 15.25 11.40 -25.06
C GLN A 165 14.38 10.35 -25.75
N ALA A 166 13.68 10.80 -26.78
CA ALA A 166 12.97 9.98 -27.75
C ALA A 166 13.99 9.15 -28.54
N TYR A 167 13.85 7.82 -28.51
CA TYR A 167 14.60 6.94 -29.39
C TYR A 167 13.87 6.84 -30.73
N HIS A 168 14.56 7.30 -31.77
CA HIS A 168 14.30 7.00 -33.17
C HIS A 168 14.70 5.52 -33.40
N GLU A 169 13.75 4.66 -33.76
CA GLU A 169 14.06 3.30 -34.23
C GLU A 169 14.50 3.35 -35.69
N ASN A 170 15.75 2.95 -35.95
CA ASN A 170 16.23 2.59 -37.28
C ASN A 170 16.28 1.05 -37.37
N HIS A 171 15.60 0.55 -38.41
CA HIS A 171 15.63 -0.79 -39.03
C HIS A 171 14.95 -1.95 -38.28
#